data_AF-A0A1Q9PXP0-F1
#
_entry.id   AF-A0A1Q9PXP0-F1
#
_cell.length_a   1.000
_cell.length_b   1.000
_cell.length_c   1.000
_cell.angle_alpha   90.00
_cell.angle_beta   90.00
_cell.angle_gamma   90.00
#
_symmetry.space_group_name_H-M   'P 1'
#
loop_
_entity.id
_entity.type
_entity.pdbx_description
1 polymer ?
#
loop_
_entity_poly.entity_id
_entity_poly.type
_entity_poly.pdbx_seq_one_letter_code
_entity_poly.pdbx_strand_id
1 'polypeptide(L)'
;MGLENRLVLDGQWRHLEQCGLEGVLEQHECCGIDFYGFEVIEGDEIVIDKANFEELILKEHLKRYLVERCDFKFFNLHGMGVVLDQFQLKVFAEQDLEKVLHEEYGFQFMQAN
;
A
#
# COMPACT_ATOMS: atom_id res chain seq x y z
N MET A 1 37.90 11.82 10.04
CA MET A 1 37.69 10.37 10.26
C MET A 1 36.19 10.13 10.25
N GLY A 2 35.57 9.42 9.29
CA GLY A 2 36.10 8.69 8.15
C GLY A 2 35.01 8.36 7.12
N LEU A 3 35.50 7.99 5.93
CA LEU A 3 34.88 7.19 4.87
C LEU A 3 33.62 7.74 4.17
N GLU A 4 33.85 8.70 3.26
CA GLU A 4 32.99 8.90 2.10
C GLU A 4 32.96 7.61 1.25
N ASN A 5 31.75 7.10 1.02
CA ASN A 5 31.48 6.00 0.09
C ASN A 5 31.79 6.46 -1.35
N ARG A 6 33.08 6.38 -1.74
CA ARG A 6 33.47 6.40 -3.16
C ARG A 6 33.29 5.00 -3.73
N LEU A 7 32.09 4.68 -4.18
CA LEU A 7 31.84 3.53 -5.03
C LEU A 7 31.28 3.98 -6.37
N VAL A 8 32.21 4.04 -7.34
CA VAL A 8 32.03 3.76 -8.78
C VAL A 8 31.03 4.65 -9.54
N LEU A 9 31.46 5.83 -9.97
CA LEU A 9 30.72 6.66 -10.94
C LEU A 9 31.57 7.08 -12.15
N ASP A 10 32.40 6.20 -12.72
CA ASP A 10 33.34 6.64 -13.78
C ASP A 10 33.24 5.91 -15.13
N GLY A 11 32.18 5.12 -15.36
CA GLY A 11 32.03 4.41 -16.64
C GLY A 11 30.63 4.41 -17.25
N GLN A 12 29.58 4.31 -16.44
CA GLN A 12 28.22 4.04 -16.93
C GLN A 12 27.42 5.30 -17.29
N TRP A 13 27.86 6.50 -16.87
CA TRP A 13 27.13 7.75 -17.14
C TRP A 13 27.32 8.30 -18.56
N ARG A 14 28.42 7.98 -19.25
CA ARG A 14 28.66 8.48 -20.62
C ARG A 14 27.69 7.93 -21.66
N HIS A 15 26.99 6.83 -21.37
CA HIS A 15 25.93 6.30 -22.25
C HIS A 15 24.58 7.02 -22.05
N LEU A 16 24.35 7.60 -20.87
CA LEU A 16 23.13 8.36 -20.59
C LEU A 16 23.17 9.75 -21.23
N GLU A 17 24.34 10.35 -21.42
CA GLU A 17 24.48 11.61 -22.16
C GLU A 17 24.20 11.48 -23.67
N GLN A 18 24.23 10.27 -24.23
CA GLN A 18 23.91 10.00 -25.65
C GLN A 18 22.46 9.56 -25.88
N CYS A 19 21.78 9.07 -24.86
CA CYS A 19 20.36 8.79 -24.89
C CYS A 19 19.64 10.02 -24.35
N GLY A 20 19.19 10.93 -25.23
CA GLY A 20 18.52 12.17 -24.84
C GLY A 20 17.61 12.00 -23.62
N LEU A 21 18.09 12.47 -22.46
CA LEU A 21 17.34 12.54 -21.20
C LEU A 21 16.30 13.68 -21.25
N GLU A 22 15.94 14.14 -22.44
CA GLU A 22 14.78 15.00 -22.69
C GLU A 22 13.52 14.14 -22.49
N GLY A 23 13.12 14.00 -21.23
CA GLY A 23 11.95 13.21 -20.85
C GLY A 23 12.09 12.39 -19.58
N VAL A 24 13.22 12.48 -18.86
CA VAL A 24 13.26 11.93 -17.50
C VAL A 24 12.41 12.82 -16.61
N LEU A 25 11.16 12.38 -16.44
CA LEU A 25 10.23 12.96 -15.48
C LEU A 25 10.82 12.79 -14.07
N GLU A 26 10.69 13.83 -13.27
CA GLU A 26 11.01 13.79 -11.84
C GLU A 26 10.23 12.64 -11.18
N GLN A 27 10.94 11.75 -10.49
CA GLN A 27 10.30 10.67 -9.72
C GLN A 27 9.73 11.30 -8.44
N HIS A 28 8.45 11.05 -8.18
CA HIS A 28 7.80 11.49 -6.94
C HIS A 28 8.52 10.88 -5.73
N GLU A 29 8.48 11.57 -4.58
CA GLU A 29 9.12 11.09 -3.36
C GLU A 29 8.49 9.75 -2.93
N CYS A 30 9.36 8.75 -2.71
CA CYS A 30 8.94 7.43 -2.26
C CYS A 30 8.62 7.50 -0.76
N CYS A 31 7.33 7.37 -0.42
CA CYS A 31 6.83 7.37 0.97
C CYS A 31 6.91 5.98 1.62
N GLY A 32 7.23 4.93 0.85
CA GLY A 32 7.37 3.58 1.35
C GLY A 32 7.07 2.52 0.31
N ILE A 33 6.93 1.28 0.79
CA ILE A 33 6.53 0.13 -0.03
C ILE A 33 5.37 -0.55 0.69
N ASP A 34 4.31 -0.83 -0.04
CA ASP A 34 3.14 -1.54 0.49
C ASP A 34 3.44 -3.03 0.73
N PHE A 35 2.52 -3.70 1.40
CA PHE A 35 2.61 -5.12 1.73
C PHE A 35 2.91 -6.03 0.51
N TYR A 36 2.48 -5.63 -0.68
CA TYR A 36 2.64 -6.40 -1.92
C TYR A 36 3.90 -6.03 -2.71
N GLY A 37 4.71 -5.10 -2.21
CA GLY A 37 5.94 -4.65 -2.86
C GLY A 37 5.74 -3.49 -3.84
N PHE A 38 4.56 -2.86 -3.86
CA PHE A 38 4.29 -1.68 -4.68
C PHE A 38 4.80 -0.43 -3.98
N GLU A 39 5.39 0.47 -4.77
CA GLU A 39 5.83 1.76 -4.27
C GLU A 39 4.63 2.59 -3.84
N VAL A 40 4.74 3.22 -2.67
CA VAL A 40 3.79 4.21 -2.17
C VAL A 40 4.39 5.58 -2.44
N ILE A 41 3.65 6.42 -3.16
CA ILE A 41 4.06 7.78 -3.50
C ILE A 41 3.20 8.80 -2.73
N GLU A 42 3.71 10.03 -2.61
CA GLU A 42 3.00 11.12 -1.93
C GLU A 42 1.58 11.29 -2.48
N GLY A 43 0.60 11.39 -1.57
CA GLY A 43 -0.81 11.56 -1.90
C GLY A 43 -1.59 10.26 -2.10
N ASP A 44 -0.93 9.10 -2.17
CA ASP A 44 -1.62 7.81 -2.25
C ASP A 44 -2.51 7.59 -1.03
N GLU A 45 -3.71 7.03 -1.25
CA GLU A 45 -4.53 6.53 -0.15
C GLU A 45 -3.94 5.24 0.41
N ILE A 46 -3.58 5.26 1.69
CA ILE A 46 -2.97 4.14 2.39
C ILE A 46 -3.79 3.73 3.60
N VAL A 47 -3.58 2.49 4.00
CA VAL A 47 -4.18 1.87 5.16
C VAL A 47 -3.09 1.17 5.97
N ILE A 48 -3.04 1.41 7.28
CA ILE A 48 -2.09 0.76 8.18
C ILE A 48 -2.84 -0.23 9.06
N ASP A 49 -2.46 -1.51 9.00
CA ASP A 49 -2.97 -2.55 9.91
C ASP A 49 -2.17 -2.52 11.22
N LYS A 50 -2.59 -1.65 12.15
CA LYS A 50 -1.93 -1.56 13.46
C LYS A 50 -2.17 -2.76 14.37
N ALA A 51 -3.20 -3.55 14.10
CA ALA A 51 -3.51 -4.72 14.92
C ALA A 51 -2.64 -5.92 14.52
N ASN A 52 -2.29 -6.06 13.24
CA ASN A 52 -1.45 -7.14 12.74
C ASN A 52 -0.20 -6.58 12.05
N PHE A 53 0.90 -6.57 12.82
CA PHE A 53 2.28 -6.33 12.34
C PHE A 53 2.62 -4.92 11.84
N GLU A 54 1.70 -3.94 11.97
CA GLU A 54 1.91 -2.56 11.52
C GLU A 54 2.17 -2.46 10.00
N GLU A 55 1.49 -3.29 9.21
CA GLU A 55 1.68 -3.35 7.76
C GLU A 55 1.09 -2.13 7.05
N LEU A 56 1.83 -1.60 6.07
CA LEU A 56 1.40 -0.53 5.16
C LEU A 56 0.75 -1.14 3.93
N ILE A 57 -0.48 -0.74 3.61
CA ILE A 57 -1.25 -1.27 2.49
C ILE A 57 -1.78 -0.12 1.64
N LEU A 58 -1.55 -0.14 0.32
CA LEU A 58 -2.26 0.77 -0.59
C LEU A 58 -3.75 0.46 -0.54
N LYS A 59 -4.60 1.49 -0.46
CA LYS A 59 -6.05 1.31 -0.27
C LYS A 59 -6.68 0.46 -1.38
N GLU A 60 -6.19 0.56 -2.61
CA GLU A 60 -6.64 -0.29 -3.73
C GLU A 60 -6.33 -1.79 -3.51
N HIS A 61 -5.29 -2.11 -2.74
CA HIS A 61 -4.91 -3.48 -2.38
C HIS A 61 -5.57 -3.98 -1.09
N LEU A 62 -6.25 -3.11 -0.33
CA LEU A 62 -6.86 -3.46 0.95
C LEU A 62 -7.77 -4.69 0.85
N LYS A 63 -8.67 -4.71 -0.15
CA LYS A 63 -9.61 -5.82 -0.31
C LYS A 63 -8.91 -7.17 -0.48
N ARG A 64 -7.79 -7.18 -1.21
CA ARG A 64 -6.95 -8.36 -1.41
C ARG A 64 -6.27 -8.78 -0.11
N TYR A 65 -5.69 -7.82 0.61
CA TYR A 65 -5.06 -8.05 1.91
C TYR A 65 -6.02 -8.67 2.92
N LEU A 66 -7.24 -8.14 3.03
CA LEU A 66 -8.27 -8.65 3.95
C LEU A 66 -8.65 -10.11 3.65
N VAL A 67 -8.72 -10.49 2.38
CA VAL A 67 -9.03 -11.87 1.98
C VAL A 67 -7.85 -12.81 2.23
N GLU A 68 -6.64 -12.41 1.86
CA GLU A 68 -5.46 -13.28 1.89
C GLU A 68 -4.82 -13.40 3.29
N ARG A 69 -4.94 -12.35 4.13
CA ARG A 69 -4.22 -12.25 5.41
C ARG A 69 -5.13 -12.18 6.62
N CYS A 70 -6.36 -11.69 6.47
CA CYS A 70 -7.27 -11.49 7.60
C CYS A 70 -8.52 -12.38 7.56
N ASP A 71 -8.58 -13.35 6.63
CA ASP A 71 -9.70 -14.30 6.47
C ASP A 71 -11.09 -13.64 6.30
N PHE A 72 -11.16 -12.49 5.65
CA PHE A 72 -12.44 -11.90 5.23
C PHE A 72 -12.93 -12.53 3.93
N LYS A 73 -14.26 -12.56 3.74
CA LYS A 73 -14.91 -12.96 2.49
C LYS A 73 -15.88 -11.91 2.01
N PHE A 74 -15.84 -11.66 0.71
CA PHE A 74 -16.69 -10.68 0.04
C PHE A 74 -17.70 -11.41 -0.84
N PHE A 75 -18.96 -11.01 -0.73
CA PHE A 75 -20.07 -11.59 -1.47
C PHE A 75 -20.90 -10.48 -2.11
N ASN A 76 -21.51 -10.79 -3.25
CA ASN A 76 -22.54 -9.96 -3.84
C ASN A 76 -23.89 -10.67 -3.68
N LEU A 77 -24.81 -10.04 -2.95
CA LEU A 77 -26.17 -10.52 -2.73
C LEU A 77 -27.16 -9.55 -3.38
N HIS A 78 -27.69 -9.93 -4.54
CA HIS A 78 -28.66 -9.12 -5.30
C HIS A 78 -28.20 -7.67 -5.57
N GLY A 79 -26.91 -7.47 -5.85
CA GLY A 79 -26.33 -6.14 -6.08
C GLY A 79 -25.84 -5.44 -4.82
N MET A 80 -26.01 -6.03 -3.63
CA MET A 80 -25.47 -5.54 -2.37
C MET A 80 -24.15 -6.24 -2.04
N GLY A 81 -23.10 -5.45 -1.82
CA GLY A 81 -21.82 -5.95 -1.30
C GLY A 81 -21.93 -6.30 0.18
N VAL A 82 -21.53 -7.51 0.55
CA VAL A 82 -21.56 -8.02 1.92
C VAL A 82 -20.21 -8.64 2.26
N VAL A 83 -19.75 -8.39 3.48
CA VAL A 83 -18.47 -8.87 3.99
C VAL A 83 -18.72 -9.78 5.18
N LEU A 84 -18.03 -10.91 5.21
CA LEU A 84 -17.98 -11.85 6.32
C LEU A 84 -16.55 -11.86 6.88
N ASP A 85 -16.39 -11.52 8.15
CA ASP A 85 -15.21 -11.91 8.92
C ASP A 85 -15.39 -13.38 9.34
N GLN A 86 -14.53 -14.27 8.84
CA GLN A 86 -14.61 -15.69 9.18
C GLN A 86 -14.09 -16.02 10.59
N PHE A 87 -13.24 -15.19 11.16
CA PHE A 87 -12.68 -15.39 12.50
C PHE A 87 -13.70 -15.04 13.58
N GLN A 88 -14.33 -13.87 13.47
CA GLN A 88 -15.36 -13.44 14.43
C GLN A 88 -16.78 -13.89 14.05
N LEU A 89 -16.96 -14.54 12.89
CA LEU A 89 -18.26 -14.94 12.34
C LEU A 89 -19.25 -13.78 12.23
N LYS A 90 -18.73 -12.60 11.86
CA LYS A 90 -19.50 -11.36 11.75
C LYS A 90 -19.79 -11.01 10.30
N VAL A 91 -21.04 -10.64 10.01
CA VAL A 91 -21.48 -10.19 8.68
C VAL A 91 -21.90 -8.74 8.75
N PHE A 92 -21.45 -7.93 7.77
CA PHE A 92 -21.81 -6.53 7.64
C PHE A 92 -21.80 -6.10 6.17
N ALA A 93 -22.38 -4.94 5.87
CA ALA A 93 -22.42 -4.43 4.50
C ALA A 93 -21.05 -3.89 4.08
N GLU A 94 -20.66 -4.09 2.83
CA GLU A 94 -19.35 -3.64 2.31
C GLU A 94 -19.18 -2.11 2.39
N GLN A 95 -20.27 -1.35 2.34
CA GLN A 95 -20.25 0.11 2.53
C GLN A 95 -19.84 0.54 3.95
N ASP A 96 -19.97 -0.33 4.95
CA ASP A 96 -19.58 -0.06 6.33
C ASP A 96 -18.16 -0.56 6.64
N LEU A 97 -17.47 -1.13 5.64
CA LEU A 97 -16.19 -1.82 5.83
C LEU A 97 -15.11 -0.93 6.46
N GLU A 98 -14.84 0.25 5.90
CA GLU A 98 -13.78 1.12 6.43
C GLU A 98 -14.04 1.51 7.88
N LYS A 99 -15.30 1.82 8.21
CA LYS A 99 -15.71 2.15 9.57
C LYS A 99 -15.48 0.98 10.52
N VAL A 100 -15.91 -0.22 10.13
CA VAL A 100 -15.73 -1.44 10.94
C VAL A 100 -14.25 -1.75 11.13
N LEU A 101 -13.44 -1.71 10.07
CA LEU A 101 -12.01 -1.94 10.14
C LEU A 101 -11.31 -0.95 11.08
N HIS A 102 -11.71 0.33 11.04
CA HIS A 102 -11.16 1.34 11.93
C HIS A 102 -11.57 1.14 13.40
N GLU A 103 -12.87 1.03 13.65
CA GLU A 103 -13.42 1.02 15.02
C GLU A 103 -13.16 -0.30 15.74
N GLU A 104 -13.17 -1.42 15.03
CA GLU A 104 -13.16 -2.76 15.64
C GLU A 104 -11.86 -3.52 15.41
N TYR A 105 -11.15 -3.25 14.32
CA TYR A 105 -9.92 -3.96 13.95
C TYR A 105 -8.67 -3.06 14.00
N GLY A 106 -8.83 -1.77 14.31
CA GLY A 106 -7.70 -0.86 14.52
C GLY A 106 -6.97 -0.42 13.25
N PHE A 107 -7.54 -0.64 12.06
CA PHE A 107 -6.97 -0.14 10.81
C PHE A 107 -6.98 1.39 10.79
N GLN A 108 -5.94 2.01 10.24
CA GLN A 108 -5.84 3.46 10.09
C GLN A 108 -5.82 3.85 8.63
N PHE A 109 -6.74 4.74 8.23
CA PHE A 109 -6.86 5.24 6.86
C PHE A 109 -6.29 6.64 6.79
N MET A 110 -5.38 6.89 5.85
CA MET A 110 -4.73 8.19 5.67
C MET A 110 -4.16 8.34 4.26
N GLN A 111 -3.52 9.48 3.98
CA GLN A 111 -2.76 9.70 2.76
C GLN A 111 -1.26 9.64 3.07
N ALA A 112 -0.49 9.09 2.14
CA ALA A 112 0.96 9.06 2.21
C ALA A 112 1.54 10.48 2.07
N ASN A 113 2.61 10.75 2.81
CA ASN A 113 3.19 12.07 3.00
C ASN A 113 4.69 12.00 3.31
#